data_AF-A0A1J3CE98-F1
#
_entry.id   AF-A0A1J3CE98-F1
#
_cell.length_a   1.000
_cell.length_b   1.000
_cell.length_c   1.000
_cell.angle_alpha   90.00
_cell.angle_beta   90.00
_cell.angle_gamma   90.00
#
_symmetry.space_group_name_H-M   'P 1'
#
loop_
_entity.id
_entity.type
_entity.pdbx_description
1 polymer ?
#
loop_
_entity_poly.entity_id
_entity_poly.type
_entity_poly.pdbx_seq_one_letter_code
_entity_poly.pdbx_strand_id
1 'polypeptide(L)'
;QRSTKRGDSSGTWTHTFSLWCMNPSVVFKDLAELSLSTILTSGTLSPMNSFSSELGMQFGTSLEAPHVIDANLQVWAGAISNGHGN
;
A
#
# COMPACT_ATOMS: atom_id res chain seq x y z
N GLN A 1 -19.11 -1.81 -2.97
CA GLN A 1 -20.41 -2.49 -3.18
C GLN A 1 -20.55 -2.81 -4.67
N ARG A 2 -20.37 -4.07 -5.07
CA ARG A 2 -20.43 -4.50 -6.47
C ARG A 2 -21.77 -5.20 -6.70
N SER A 3 -22.68 -4.57 -7.45
CA SER A 3 -23.91 -5.23 -7.90
C SER A 3 -23.64 -5.91 -9.23
N THR A 4 -23.55 -7.24 -9.23
CA THR A 4 -23.45 -8.05 -10.46
C THR A 4 -24.79 -8.69 -10.74
N LYS A 5 -25.48 -8.21 -11.78
CA LYS A 5 -26.64 -8.89 -12.34
C LYS A 5 -26.15 -10.14 -13.08
N ARG A 6 -26.67 -11.33 -12.75
CA ARG A 6 -26.29 -12.59 -13.41
C ARG A 6 -26.60 -12.51 -14.91
N GLY A 7 -25.63 -12.91 -15.72
CA GLY A 7 -25.61 -12.70 -17.17
C GLY A 7 -26.76 -13.39 -17.89
N ASP A 8 -27.47 -12.60 -18.70
CA ASP A 8 -28.31 -13.10 -19.79
C ASP A 8 -27.42 -13.49 -20.97
N SER A 9 -27.74 -14.58 -21.67
CA SER A 9 -26.99 -15.11 -22.82
C SER A 9 -27.16 -14.29 -24.10
N SER A 10 -27.90 -13.17 -24.03
CA SER A 10 -27.94 -12.16 -25.09
C SER A 10 -26.78 -11.18 -24.89
N GLY A 11 -26.02 -10.86 -25.95
CA GLY A 11 -24.80 -10.03 -25.89
C GLY A 11 -25.03 -8.61 -25.35
N THR A 12 -25.16 -8.47 -24.04
CA THR A 12 -25.44 -7.22 -23.34
C THR A 12 -24.14 -6.61 -22.80
N TRP A 13 -23.87 -5.37 -23.20
CA TRP A 13 -22.72 -4.60 -22.72
C TRP A 13 -22.80 -4.36 -21.21
N THR A 14 -21.81 -4.88 -20.48
CA THR A 14 -21.68 -4.64 -19.03
C THR A 14 -20.97 -3.32 -18.78
N HIS A 15 -21.68 -2.35 -18.19
CA HIS A 15 -21.09 -1.08 -17.77
C HIS A 15 -20.69 -1.15 -16.29
N THR A 16 -19.44 -0.81 -15.97
CA THR A 16 -18.94 -0.79 -14.59
C THR A 16 -18.61 0.64 -14.19
N PHE A 17 -19.13 1.07 -13.04
CA PHE A 17 -18.76 2.31 -12.38
C PHE A 17 -18.06 1.98 -11.07
N SER A 18 -16.87 2.54 -10.86
CA SER A 18 -16.03 2.28 -9.68
C SER A 18 -15.67 3.59 -8.99
N LEU A 19 -15.89 3.65 -7.68
CA LEU A 19 -15.43 4.72 -6.81
C LEU A 19 -14.29 4.18 -5.95
N TRP A 20 -13.16 4.88 -5.95
CA TRP A 20 -11.95 4.45 -5.24
C TRP A 20 -11.59 5.49 -4.18
N CYS A 21 -11.35 5.04 -2.96
CA CYS A 21 -10.79 5.89 -1.92
C CYS A 21 -9.27 5.96 -2.10
N MET A 22 -8.75 7.16 -2.40
CA MET A 22 -7.32 7.41 -2.59
C MET A 22 -6.61 7.86 -1.31
N ASN A 23 -7.33 7.93 -0.18
CA ASN A 23 -6.78 8.35 1.10
C ASN A 23 -7.05 7.28 2.17
N PRO A 24 -6.04 6.45 2.50
CA PRO A 24 -6.20 5.38 3.49
C PRO A 24 -6.41 5.91 4.93
N SER A 25 -6.01 7.14 5.23
CA SER A 25 -6.24 7.76 6.55
C SER A 25 -7.72 7.80 6.94
N VAL A 26 -8.62 7.93 5.95
CA VAL A 26 -10.07 8.03 6.20
C VAL A 26 -10.59 6.76 6.88
N VAL A 27 -10.13 5.59 6.46
CA VAL A 27 -10.55 4.31 7.02
C VAL A 27 -9.75 3.96 8.28
N PHE A 28 -8.48 4.36 8.31
CA PHE A 28 -7.59 4.06 9.43
C PHE A 28 -7.92 4.85 10.70
N LYS A 29 -8.50 6.06 10.56
CA LYS A 29 -8.90 6.90 11.69
C LYS A 29 -9.84 6.18 12.67
N ASP A 30 -10.92 5.60 12.17
CA ASP A 30 -11.91 4.92 13.02
C ASP A 30 -11.28 3.72 13.75
N LEU A 31 -10.37 3.00 13.07
CA LEU A 31 -9.63 1.88 13.67
C LEU A 31 -8.75 2.37 14.83
N ALA A 32 -8.04 3.49 14.64
CA ALA A 32 -7.19 4.07 15.66
C ALA A 32 -8.00 4.58 16.87
N GLU A 33 -9.17 5.21 16.63
CA GLU A 33 -10.03 5.73 17.70
C GLU A 33 -10.70 4.62 18.54
N LEU A 34 -11.02 3.48 17.92
CA LEU A 34 -11.59 2.33 18.61
C LEU A 34 -10.57 1.50 19.39
N SER A 35 -9.27 1.67 19.11
CA SER A 35 -8.21 0.88 19.68
C SER A 35 -7.60 1.55 20.92
N LEU A 36 -7.32 0.77 21.96
CA LEU A 36 -6.51 1.24 23.10
C LEU A 36 -5.03 1.46 22.69
N SER A 37 -4.54 0.65 21.76
CA SER A 37 -3.18 0.71 21.23
C SER A 37 -3.13 0.09 19.83
N THR A 38 -2.37 0.71 18.93
CA THR A 38 -2.12 0.22 17.57
C THR A 38 -0.63 0.01 17.39
N ILE A 39 -0.23 -1.22 17.08
CA ILE A 39 1.17 -1.58 16.81
C ILE A 39 1.28 -1.99 15.35
N LEU A 40 2.11 -1.27 14.59
CA LEU A 40 2.38 -1.55 13.18
C LEU A 40 3.74 -2.23 13.04
N THR A 41 3.77 -3.46 12.52
CA THR A 41 4.99 -4.24 12.33
C THR A 41 5.10 -4.77 10.90
N SER A 42 6.26 -4.62 10.27
CA SER A 42 6.54 -5.20 8.96
C SER A 42 8.04 -5.15 8.67
N GLY A 43 8.52 -6.08 7.85
CA GLY A 43 9.91 -6.13 7.42
C GLY A 43 10.29 -5.14 6.32
N THR A 44 9.34 -4.41 5.73
CA THR A 44 9.57 -3.57 4.53
C THR A 44 9.01 -2.16 4.63
N LEU A 45 8.63 -1.68 5.82
CA LEU A 45 8.04 -0.34 6.00
C LEU A 45 9.08 0.78 6.13
N SER A 46 10.38 0.48 6.02
CA SER A 46 11.39 1.54 6.00
C SER A 46 11.31 2.30 4.68
N PRO A 47 11.24 3.65 4.70
CA PRO A 47 11.21 4.55 5.86
C PRO A 47 9.79 4.80 6.44
N MET A 48 9.64 4.76 7.77
CA MET A 48 8.36 4.81 8.51
C MET A 48 7.60 6.15 8.43
N ASN A 49 8.26 7.24 8.04
CA ASN A 49 7.63 8.56 7.89
C ASN A 49 6.47 8.51 6.90
N SER A 50 6.71 8.00 5.70
CA SER A 50 5.71 7.97 4.63
C SER A 50 4.45 7.23 5.05
N PHE A 51 4.59 6.10 5.74
CA PHE A 51 3.46 5.32 6.26
C PHE A 51 2.67 6.05 7.34
N SER A 52 3.36 6.76 8.24
CA SER A 52 2.70 7.60 9.25
C SER A 52 1.86 8.70 8.58
N SER A 53 2.39 9.30 7.50
CA SER A 53 1.67 10.32 6.73
C SER A 53 0.48 9.75 5.96
N GLU A 54 0.62 8.59 5.31
CA GLU A 54 -0.48 7.97 4.54
C GLU A 54 -1.63 7.50 5.44
N LEU A 55 -1.31 6.99 6.63
CA LEU A 55 -2.30 6.53 7.60
C LEU A 55 -2.89 7.66 8.44
N GLY A 56 -2.31 8.86 8.39
CA GLY A 56 -2.77 10.01 9.18
C GLY A 56 -2.61 9.82 10.69
N MET A 57 -1.66 8.96 11.11
CA MET A 57 -1.39 8.63 12.51
C MET A 57 0.10 8.74 12.80
N GLN A 58 0.44 9.36 13.92
CA GLN A 58 1.81 9.41 14.42
C GLN A 58 2.06 8.21 15.35
N PHE A 59 3.06 7.39 15.02
CA PHE A 59 3.51 6.29 15.88
C PHE A 59 4.55 6.81 16.88
N GLY A 60 4.18 6.91 18.16
CA GLY A 60 5.04 7.48 19.21
C GLY A 60 6.30 6.65 19.51
N THR A 61 6.33 5.38 19.11
CA THR A 61 7.52 4.54 19.12
C THR A 61 7.69 3.93 17.75
N SER A 62 8.81 4.23 17.10
CA SER A 62 9.19 3.68 15.80
C SER A 62 10.55 3.03 15.90
N LEU A 63 10.67 1.83 15.35
CA LEU A 63 11.90 1.06 15.28
C LEU A 63 12.07 0.53 13.86
N GLU A 64 13.12 0.98 13.18
CA GLU A 64 13.58 0.39 11.93
C GLU A 64 14.79 -0.48 12.25
N ALA A 65 14.57 -1.80 12.28
CA ALA A 65 15.65 -2.74 12.55
C ALA A 65 16.67 -2.72 11.40
N PRO A 66 17.98 -2.84 11.69
CA PRO A 66 18.99 -3.01 10.65
C PRO A 66 18.61 -4.14 9.71
N HIS A 67 18.73 -3.89 8.41
CA HIS A 67 18.43 -4.87 7.37
C HIS A 67 19.27 -6.14 7.61
N VAL A 68 18.61 -7.29 7.76
CA VAL A 68 19.23 -8.57 8.21
C VAL A 68 20.20 -9.15 7.18
N ILE A 69 20.27 -8.54 6.00
CA ILE A 69 20.97 -9.07 4.84
C ILE A 69 22.24 -8.22 4.56
N ASP A 70 23.40 -8.90 4.52
CA ASP A 70 24.72 -8.33 4.22
C ASP A 70 24.84 -7.86 2.77
N ALA A 71 24.87 -6.55 2.56
CA ALA A 71 24.98 -5.94 1.25
C ALA A 71 26.22 -6.37 0.44
N ASN A 72 27.26 -6.89 1.09
CA ASN A 72 28.45 -7.41 0.41
C ASN A 72 28.24 -8.84 -0.13
N LEU A 73 27.24 -9.56 0.39
CA LEU A 73 26.93 -10.94 0.01
C LEU A 73 25.70 -11.05 -0.89
N GLN A 74 24.78 -10.07 -0.89
CA GLN A 74 23.66 -10.07 -1.83
C GLN A 74 23.96 -9.30 -3.12
N VAL A 75 23.37 -9.80 -4.20
CA VAL A 75 23.33 -9.12 -5.50
C VAL A 75 22.05 -8.28 -5.58
N TRP A 76 22.19 -6.99 -5.88
CA TRP A 76 21.08 -6.15 -6.33
C TRP A 76 21.06 -6.13 -7.86
N ALA A 77 19.92 -6.45 -8.46
CA ALA A 77 19.74 -6.43 -9.91
C ALA A 77 18.68 -5.38 -10.28
N GLY A 78 19.06 -4.46 -11.17
CA GLY A 78 18.17 -3.45 -11.76
C GLY A 78 18.38 -3.38 -13.26
N ALA A 79 17.30 -3.17 -14.01
CA ALA A 79 17.35 -2.96 -15.45
C ALA A 79 17.04 -1.49 -15.76
N ILE A 80 17.94 -0.83 -16.50
CA ILE A 80 17.72 0.51 -17.03
C ILE A 80 17.73 0.40 -18.55
N SER A 81 16.63 0.79 -19.19
CA SER A 81 16.56 0.83 -20.64
C SER A 81 17.15 2.16 -21.13
N ASN A 82 18.21 2.08 -21.94
CA ASN A 82 18.68 3.24 -22.71
C ASN A 82 18.15 3.11 -24.14
N GLY A 83 17.28 4.03 -24.53
CA GLY A 83 16.91 4.22 -25.94
C GLY A 83 18.08 4.79 -26.75
N HIS A 84 17.95 4.83 -28.08
CA HIS A 84 18.96 5.45 -28.94
C HIS A 84 19.13 6.93 -28.58
N GLY A 85 20.31 7.29 -28.09
CA GLY A 85 20.72 8.69 -27.92
C GLY A 85 20.78 9.36 -29.29
N ASN A 86 20.18 10.55 -29.37
CA ASN A 86 20.09 11.38 -30.57
C ASN A 86 21.47 11.79 -31.09
#